data_AF-A0A7V9TXE2-F1
#
_entry.id   AF-A0A7V9TXE2-F1
#
_cell.length_a   1.000
_cell.length_b   1.000
_cell.length_c   1.000
_cell.angle_alpha   90.00
_cell.angle_beta   90.00
_cell.angle_gamma   90.00
#
_symmetry.space_group_name_H-M   'P 1'
#
loop_
_entity.id
_entity.type
_entity.pdbx_description
1 polymer ?
#
loop_
_entity_poly.entity_id
_entity_poly.type
_entity_poly.pdbx_seq_one_letter_code
_entity_poly.pdbx_strand_id
1 'polypeptide(L)'
;MDAIGEKIEGIGLQNEKEKIEFQNAINELTSAEFESLSAYILKIAGCETYWRTPESHDQGLDAFGYLSFLTKPSGEWFAGVPRLILLAQAKHFSTTKVGSKDIREFIGSKELAIHKIYSTIDDRYSDLDIPPFSPVGLLFITTEEVPLTVKRLGVRSGMVILSSDDLHDLLVSNWTKRPKKLTRAWLLKELRKSIKNIPKAN
;
A
#
# COMPACT_ATOMS: atom_id res chain seq x y z
N MET A 1 -22.31 -15.86 -27.12
CA MET A 1 -23.77 -16.05 -27.26
C MET A 1 -24.09 -17.37 -26.60
N ASP A 2 -24.88 -17.35 -25.55
CA ASP A 2 -25.59 -18.52 -25.05
C ASP A 2 -26.82 -18.81 -25.91
N ALA A 3 -27.45 -19.97 -25.66
CA ALA A 3 -28.52 -20.55 -26.47
C ALA A 3 -29.83 -19.73 -26.53
N ILE A 4 -29.85 -18.51 -25.96
CA ILE A 4 -31.03 -17.63 -25.88
C ILE A 4 -30.77 -16.26 -26.55
N GLY A 5 -29.60 -16.05 -27.16
CA GLY A 5 -29.34 -14.86 -27.98
C GLY A 5 -29.08 -13.58 -27.19
N GLU A 6 -28.88 -13.64 -25.88
CA GLU A 6 -28.33 -12.50 -25.15
C GLU A 6 -26.83 -12.38 -25.43
N LYS A 7 -26.41 -11.14 -25.69
CA LYS A 7 -25.01 -10.80 -25.86
C LYS A 7 -24.38 -10.88 -24.47
N ILE A 8 -23.83 -12.04 -24.11
CA ILE A 8 -22.97 -12.17 -22.92
C ILE A 8 -21.82 -11.17 -23.13
N GLU A 9 -21.92 -9.97 -22.56
CA GLU A 9 -20.74 -9.18 -22.27
C GLU A 9 -19.93 -10.04 -21.32
N GLY A 10 -18.87 -10.66 -21.85
CA GLY A 10 -18.08 -11.61 -21.08
C GLY A 10 -17.64 -10.94 -19.79
N ILE A 11 -17.92 -11.59 -18.65
CA ILE A 11 -17.55 -11.11 -17.31
C ILE A 11 -16.08 -10.63 -17.27
N GLY A 12 -15.20 -11.25 -18.06
CA GLY A 12 -13.80 -10.82 -18.25
C GLY A 12 -13.64 -9.42 -18.87
N LEU A 13 -14.40 -9.08 -19.92
CA LEU A 13 -14.31 -7.77 -20.59
C LEU A 13 -14.81 -6.63 -19.71
N GLN A 14 -15.78 -6.90 -18.84
CA GLN A 14 -16.27 -5.90 -17.91
C GLN A 14 -15.26 -5.64 -16.78
N ASN A 15 -14.62 -6.70 -16.27
CA ASN A 15 -13.57 -6.58 -15.26
C ASN A 15 -12.34 -5.81 -15.81
N GLU A 16 -11.94 -6.08 -17.05
CA GLU A 16 -10.86 -5.32 -17.71
C GLU A 16 -11.19 -3.84 -17.86
N LYS A 17 -12.43 -3.50 -18.25
CA LYS A 17 -12.87 -2.09 -18.33
C LYS A 17 -12.83 -1.40 -16.96
N GLU A 18 -13.25 -2.07 -15.90
CA GLU A 18 -13.22 -1.52 -14.54
C GLU A 18 -11.77 -1.29 -14.05
N LYS A 19 -10.86 -2.22 -14.32
CA LYS A 19 -9.43 -2.07 -14.04
C LYS A 19 -8.80 -0.89 -14.79
N ILE A 20 -9.16 -0.68 -16.06
CA ILE A 20 -8.70 0.49 -16.83
C ILE A 20 -9.23 1.79 -16.22
N GLU A 21 -10.52 1.86 -15.87
CA GLU A 21 -11.11 3.03 -15.21
C GLU A 21 -10.46 3.31 -13.86
N PHE A 22 -10.09 2.27 -13.12
CA PHE A 22 -9.36 2.36 -11.86
C PHE A 22 -7.95 2.86 -12.05
N GLN A 23 -7.19 2.31 -13.00
CA GLN A 23 -5.85 2.78 -13.31
C GLN A 23 -5.86 4.27 -13.73
N ASN A 24 -6.84 4.68 -14.52
CA ASN A 24 -7.01 6.09 -14.89
C ASN A 24 -7.31 6.98 -13.66
N ALA A 25 -8.12 6.50 -12.73
CA ALA A 25 -8.45 7.23 -11.51
C ALA A 25 -7.26 7.31 -10.53
N ILE A 26 -6.50 6.23 -10.36
CA ILE A 26 -5.35 6.21 -9.44
C ILE A 26 -4.19 7.07 -9.97
N ASN A 27 -4.02 7.14 -11.30
CA ASN A 27 -3.05 8.02 -11.95
C ASN A 27 -3.40 9.52 -11.84
N GLU A 28 -4.65 9.86 -11.52
CA GLU A 28 -5.06 11.25 -11.23
C GLU A 28 -4.80 11.72 -9.80
N LEU A 29 -4.46 10.79 -8.90
CA LEU A 29 -4.04 11.19 -7.56
C LEU A 29 -2.73 11.98 -7.66
N THR A 30 -2.56 12.99 -6.82
CA THR A 30 -1.24 13.60 -6.63
C THR A 30 -0.32 12.62 -5.88
N SER A 31 1.00 12.83 -5.94
CA SER A 31 1.96 12.00 -5.18
C SER A 31 1.60 11.93 -3.69
N ALA A 32 1.28 13.08 -3.08
CA ALA A 32 0.86 13.14 -1.66
C ALA A 32 -0.45 12.39 -1.38
N GLU A 33 -1.41 12.42 -2.32
CA GLU A 33 -2.63 11.61 -2.21
C GLU A 33 -2.33 10.11 -2.32
N PHE A 34 -1.38 9.72 -3.18
CA PHE A 34 -0.96 8.33 -3.35
C PHE A 34 -0.14 7.80 -2.16
N GLU A 35 0.73 8.61 -1.57
CA GLU A 35 1.37 8.30 -0.29
C GLU A 35 0.32 8.09 0.81
N SER A 36 -0.70 8.95 0.88
CA SER A 36 -1.80 8.78 1.83
C SER A 36 -2.59 7.49 1.59
N LEU A 37 -2.70 7.06 0.32
CA LEU A 37 -3.31 5.78 -0.04
C LEU A 37 -2.50 4.60 0.51
N SER A 38 -1.17 4.70 0.55
CA SER A 38 -0.33 3.64 1.13
C SER A 38 -0.60 3.43 2.63
N ALA A 39 -0.76 4.51 3.40
CA ALA A 39 -1.18 4.42 4.80
C ALA A 39 -2.61 3.85 4.95
N TYR A 40 -3.52 4.18 4.04
CA TYR A 40 -4.86 3.58 4.02
C TYR A 40 -4.81 2.06 3.73
N ILE A 41 -3.89 1.60 2.89
CA ILE A 41 -3.68 0.17 2.63
C ILE A 41 -3.20 -0.54 3.90
N LEU A 42 -2.35 0.09 4.73
CA LEU A 42 -1.96 -0.46 6.03
C LEU A 42 -3.16 -0.65 6.97
N LYS A 43 -4.11 0.29 6.96
CA LYS A 43 -5.38 0.14 7.67
C LYS A 43 -6.16 -1.09 7.17
N ILE A 44 -6.28 -1.27 5.85
CA ILE A 44 -6.95 -2.43 5.27
C ILE A 44 -6.23 -3.73 5.65
N ALA A 45 -4.89 -3.71 5.71
CA ALA A 45 -4.07 -4.84 6.15
C ALA A 45 -4.24 -5.18 7.64
N GLY A 46 -5.01 -4.38 8.39
CA GLY A 46 -5.36 -4.62 9.79
C GLY A 46 -4.46 -3.92 10.80
N CYS A 47 -3.59 -2.99 10.39
CA CYS A 47 -2.78 -2.22 11.33
C CYS A 47 -3.69 -1.45 12.30
N GLU A 48 -3.42 -1.60 13.61
CA GLU A 48 -4.15 -0.90 14.67
C GLU A 48 -3.82 0.58 14.68
N THR A 49 -2.55 0.88 14.42
CA THR A 49 -2.02 2.23 14.24
C THR A 49 -1.20 2.27 12.97
N TYR A 50 -1.35 3.36 12.21
CA TYR A 50 -0.72 3.56 10.91
C TYR A 50 -0.56 5.06 10.67
N TRP A 51 0.45 5.46 9.90
CA TRP A 51 0.74 6.86 9.59
C TRP A 51 1.28 7.00 8.17
N ARG A 52 1.05 8.16 7.57
CA ARG A 52 1.83 8.67 6.43
C ARG A 52 3.08 9.39 6.95
N THR A 53 4.22 9.20 6.31
CA THR A 53 5.44 9.92 6.64
C THR A 53 5.40 11.37 6.13
N PRO A 54 6.16 12.31 6.70
CA PRO A 54 6.23 13.67 6.16
C PRO A 54 7.02 13.75 4.85
N GLU A 55 6.50 14.49 3.87
CA GLU A 55 7.13 14.73 2.54
C GLU A 55 8.58 15.23 2.61
N SER A 56 8.97 15.98 3.65
CA SER A 56 10.33 16.47 3.85
C SER A 56 11.32 15.42 4.36
N HIS A 57 10.85 14.19 4.63
CA HIS A 57 11.59 13.16 5.38
C HIS A 57 11.62 11.81 4.67
N ASP A 58 11.11 11.74 3.44
CA ASP A 58 10.93 10.51 2.70
C ASP A 58 12.27 9.86 2.33
N GLN A 59 12.80 9.07 3.26
CA GLN A 59 14.03 8.28 3.12
C GLN A 59 13.74 6.99 2.35
N GLY A 60 12.77 7.02 1.43
CA GLY A 60 12.20 5.87 0.75
C GLY A 60 11.16 5.11 1.58
N LEU A 61 10.49 5.78 2.53
CA LEU A 61 9.40 5.25 3.35
C LEU A 61 8.25 6.25 3.36
N ASP A 62 7.10 5.84 2.82
CA ASP A 62 5.93 6.71 2.63
C ASP A 62 4.86 6.51 3.71
N ALA A 63 4.82 5.32 4.31
CA ALA A 63 3.94 5.01 5.43
C ALA A 63 4.48 3.87 6.27
N PHE A 64 3.98 3.77 7.50
CA PHE A 64 4.23 2.62 8.37
C PHE A 64 3.05 2.37 9.29
N GLY A 65 2.99 1.17 9.87
CA GLY A 65 1.96 0.80 10.83
C GLY A 65 2.30 -0.46 11.60
N TYR A 66 1.51 -0.73 12.63
CA TYR A 66 1.72 -1.84 13.54
C TYR A 66 0.52 -2.79 13.53
N LEU A 67 0.80 -4.05 13.26
CA LEU A 67 -0.15 -5.15 13.32
C LEU A 67 0.14 -6.02 14.53
N SER A 68 -0.85 -6.27 15.37
CA SER A 68 -0.73 -7.26 16.45
C SER A 68 -0.68 -8.65 15.85
N PHE A 69 0.47 -9.33 15.98
CA PHE A 69 0.68 -10.64 15.37
C PHE A 69 0.08 -11.79 16.20
N LEU A 70 0.02 -11.62 17.52
CA LEU A 70 -0.59 -12.59 18.42
C LEU A 70 -1.96 -12.09 18.85
N THR A 71 -2.98 -12.94 18.69
CA THR A 71 -4.26 -12.73 19.39
C THR A 71 -3.95 -12.61 20.87
N LYS A 72 -4.40 -11.53 21.51
CA LYS A 72 -4.30 -11.38 22.97
C LYS A 72 -4.80 -12.68 23.61
N PRO A 73 -3.93 -13.47 24.27
CA PRO A 73 -4.41 -14.65 24.95
C PRO A 73 -5.39 -14.22 26.04
N SER A 74 -6.20 -15.15 26.52
CA SER A 74 -7.26 -14.90 27.51
C SER A 74 -6.77 -14.39 28.88
N GLY A 75 -5.45 -14.17 29.05
CA GLY A 75 -4.82 -13.54 30.20
C GLY A 75 -3.90 -12.39 29.79
N GLU A 76 -3.65 -11.47 30.71
CA GLU A 76 -2.79 -10.30 30.48
C GLU A 76 -1.33 -10.72 30.32
N TRP A 77 -0.78 -10.57 29.11
CA TRP A 77 0.67 -10.55 28.93
C TRP A 77 1.20 -9.25 29.54
N PHE A 78 1.64 -9.31 30.79
CA PHE A 78 2.24 -8.17 31.49
C PHE A 78 3.52 -7.65 30.81
N ALA A 79 4.15 -8.44 29.93
CA ALA A 79 5.43 -8.14 29.28
C ALA A 79 5.30 -7.53 27.86
N GLY A 80 4.10 -7.13 27.44
CA GLY A 80 3.84 -6.55 26.11
C GLY A 80 3.49 -7.60 25.05
N VAL A 81 2.82 -7.15 23.99
CA VAL A 81 2.39 -8.01 22.87
C VAL A 81 3.31 -7.75 21.68
N PRO A 82 3.98 -8.78 21.12
CA PRO A 82 4.78 -8.64 19.91
C PRO A 82 3.95 -8.06 18.76
N ARG A 83 4.54 -7.11 18.03
CA ARG A 83 3.91 -6.46 16.87
C ARG A 83 4.72 -6.74 15.62
N LEU A 84 4.02 -6.98 14.52
CA LEU A 84 4.57 -6.90 13.17
C LEU A 84 4.54 -5.44 12.74
N ILE A 85 5.68 -4.94 12.27
CA ILE A 85 5.79 -3.58 11.75
C ILE A 85 5.68 -3.67 10.24
N LEU A 86 4.73 -2.97 9.65
CA LEU A 86 4.62 -2.87 8.20
C LEU A 86 5.19 -1.54 7.76
N LEU A 87 6.16 -1.58 6.87
CA LEU A 87 6.70 -0.41 6.17
C LEU A 87 6.16 -0.40 4.75
N ALA A 88 5.78 0.77 4.25
CA ALA A 88 5.26 0.93 2.92
C ALA A 88 6.05 1.98 2.14
N GLN A 89 6.28 1.71 0.86
CA GLN A 89 6.76 2.66 -0.12
C GLN A 89 5.75 2.76 -1.26
N ALA A 90 5.40 3.98 -1.63
CA ALA A 90 4.43 4.36 -2.62
C ALA A 90 5.16 5.06 -3.78
N LYS A 91 5.19 4.42 -4.95
CA LYS A 91 5.74 5.04 -6.16
C LYS A 91 4.61 5.35 -7.15
N HIS A 92 4.24 6.63 -7.20
CA HIS A 92 3.31 7.16 -8.20
C HIS A 92 4.07 7.38 -9.51
N PHE A 93 3.83 6.51 -10.49
CA PHE A 93 4.45 6.60 -11.80
C PHE A 93 3.40 6.90 -12.86
N SER A 94 3.67 7.87 -13.72
CA SER A 94 2.88 8.14 -14.92
C SER A 94 3.60 7.75 -16.22
N THR A 95 4.93 7.52 -16.17
CA THR A 95 5.76 7.33 -17.37
C THR A 95 6.94 6.38 -17.20
N THR A 96 7.48 6.21 -15.99
CA THR A 96 8.63 5.32 -15.70
C THR A 96 8.19 3.99 -15.12
N LYS A 97 8.79 2.90 -15.61
CA LYS A 97 8.51 1.55 -15.11
C LYS A 97 9.29 1.27 -13.83
N VAL A 98 8.66 0.52 -12.92
CA VAL A 98 9.33 -0.05 -11.74
C VAL A 98 10.45 -0.99 -12.18
N GLY A 99 11.65 -0.74 -11.67
CA GLY A 99 12.83 -1.55 -11.92
C GLY A 99 13.34 -2.27 -10.68
N SER A 100 14.31 -3.17 -10.87
CA SER A 100 14.99 -3.84 -9.75
C SER A 100 15.74 -2.87 -8.84
N LYS A 101 16.06 -1.66 -9.33
CA LYS A 101 16.66 -0.60 -8.51
C LYS A 101 15.70 -0.15 -7.41
N ASP A 102 14.44 0.08 -7.73
CA ASP A 102 13.43 0.55 -6.76
C ASP A 102 13.23 -0.47 -5.63
N ILE A 103 13.18 -1.75 -5.97
CA ILE A 103 13.08 -2.84 -4.98
C ILE A 103 14.29 -2.86 -4.04
N ARG A 104 15.51 -2.72 -4.58
CA ARG A 104 16.73 -2.69 -3.77
C ARG A 104 16.85 -1.43 -2.92
N GLU A 105 16.41 -0.30 -3.45
CA GLU A 105 16.33 0.97 -2.74
C GLU A 105 15.42 0.83 -1.52
N PHE A 106 14.22 0.27 -1.68
CA PHE A 106 13.30 0.06 -0.57
C PHE A 106 13.86 -0.86 0.52
N ILE A 107 14.49 -1.98 0.12
CA ILE A 107 15.16 -2.88 1.06
C ILE A 107 16.26 -2.12 1.82
N GLY A 108 17.04 -1.29 1.13
CA GLY A 108 18.05 -0.43 1.74
C GLY A 108 17.44 0.55 2.75
N SER A 109 16.35 1.23 2.39
CA SER A 109 15.60 2.12 3.27
C SER A 109 15.13 1.40 4.53
N LYS A 110 14.65 0.16 4.40
CA LYS A 110 14.29 -0.68 5.55
C LYS A 110 15.48 -0.99 6.45
N GLU A 111 16.63 -1.39 5.90
CA GLU A 111 17.82 -1.68 6.74
C GLU A 111 18.28 -0.44 7.48
N LEU A 112 18.29 0.72 6.83
CA LEU A 112 18.63 2.00 7.46
C LEU A 112 17.64 2.37 8.58
N ALA A 113 16.33 2.19 8.35
CA ALA A 113 15.30 2.47 9.34
C ALA A 113 15.40 1.58 10.58
N ILE A 114 15.68 0.27 10.42
CA ILE A 114 15.91 -0.63 11.57
C ILE A 114 17.06 -0.13 12.44
N HIS A 115 18.13 0.36 11.82
CA HIS A 115 19.29 0.88 12.53
C HIS A 115 19.15 2.34 12.97
N LYS A 116 17.99 2.97 12.74
CA LYS A 116 17.73 4.40 13.00
C LYS A 116 18.78 5.31 12.34
N ILE A 117 19.30 4.90 11.18
CA ILE A 117 20.29 5.66 10.41
C ILE A 117 19.54 6.51 9.40
N TYR A 118 19.29 7.77 9.76
CA TYR A 118 18.61 8.73 8.90
C TYR A 118 19.60 9.79 8.41
N SER A 119 19.39 10.30 7.19
CA SER A 119 20.23 11.38 6.62
C SER A 119 20.13 12.74 7.34
N THR A 120 19.22 12.89 8.32
CA THR A 120 19.02 14.11 9.10
C THR A 120 19.32 13.89 10.57
N ILE A 121 19.81 14.93 11.26
CA ILE A 121 20.41 14.87 12.60
C ILE A 121 19.39 14.66 13.75
N ASP A 122 18.09 14.84 13.52
CA ASP A 122 17.09 14.76 14.60
C ASP A 122 16.38 13.40 14.67
N ASP A 123 15.81 13.08 15.85
CA ASP A 123 14.90 11.96 16.16
C ASP A 123 13.56 12.02 15.36
N ARG A 124 13.65 12.20 14.05
CA ARG A 124 12.49 12.28 13.15
C ARG A 124 11.98 10.86 12.93
N TYR A 125 10.66 10.71 13.00
CA TYR A 125 9.95 9.45 13.22
C TYR A 125 9.87 9.00 14.69
N SER A 126 9.51 9.91 15.58
CA SER A 126 9.20 9.55 16.97
C SER A 126 8.09 8.49 17.08
N ASP A 127 7.20 8.45 16.08
CA ASP A 127 6.13 7.47 15.96
C ASP A 127 6.59 6.11 15.35
N LEU A 128 7.74 6.06 14.67
CA LEU A 128 8.32 4.83 14.13
C LEU A 128 9.38 4.28 15.10
N ASP A 129 8.97 3.32 15.91
CA ASP A 129 9.87 2.53 16.72
C ASP A 129 9.97 1.11 16.17
N ILE A 130 11.17 0.74 15.75
CA ILE A 130 11.49 -0.60 15.27
C ILE A 130 12.45 -1.25 16.26
N PRO A 131 11.95 -2.06 17.21
CA PRO A 131 12.81 -2.81 18.11
C PRO A 131 13.72 -3.77 17.32
N PRO A 132 14.97 -4.00 17.77
CA PRO A 132 15.97 -4.76 17.01
C PRO A 132 15.55 -6.17 16.55
N PHE A 133 14.61 -6.80 17.25
CA PHE A 133 14.14 -8.16 16.98
C PHE A 133 12.68 -8.22 16.54
N SER A 134 12.06 -7.06 16.30
CA SER A 134 10.68 -7.03 15.80
C SER A 134 10.64 -7.45 14.34
N PRO A 135 9.68 -8.29 13.95
CA PRO A 135 9.49 -8.62 12.55
C PRO A 135 9.03 -7.38 11.77
N VAL A 136 9.58 -7.21 10.56
CA VAL A 136 9.23 -6.13 9.64
C VAL A 136 8.72 -6.71 8.33
N GLY A 137 7.51 -6.33 7.93
CA GLY A 137 6.94 -6.60 6.62
C GLY A 137 7.08 -5.39 5.70
N LEU A 138 7.22 -5.65 4.40
CA LEU A 138 7.45 -4.62 3.39
C LEU A 138 6.34 -4.61 2.35
N LEU A 139 5.75 -3.44 2.11
CA LEU A 139 4.72 -3.22 1.10
C LEU A 139 5.23 -2.21 0.07
N PHE A 140 5.37 -2.62 -1.18
CA PHE A 140 5.70 -1.74 -2.29
C PHE A 140 4.46 -1.54 -3.15
N ILE A 141 4.01 -0.30 -3.24
CA ILE A 141 2.72 0.10 -3.81
C ILE A 141 2.99 1.00 -5.00
N THR A 142 2.38 0.70 -6.14
CA THR A 142 2.59 1.48 -7.35
C THR A 142 1.34 1.55 -8.22
N THR A 143 1.22 2.62 -8.99
CA THR A 143 0.14 2.83 -9.97
C THR A 143 0.35 2.08 -11.28
N GLU A 144 1.55 1.56 -11.51
CA GLU A 144 1.95 0.90 -12.76
C GLU A 144 2.08 -0.61 -12.59
N GLU A 145 2.03 -1.31 -13.72
CA GLU A 145 2.29 -2.75 -13.75
C GLU A 145 3.79 -3.05 -13.59
N VAL A 146 4.09 -4.05 -12.78
CA VAL A 146 5.47 -4.40 -12.42
C VAL A 146 5.94 -5.56 -13.31
N PRO A 147 7.10 -5.43 -13.99
CA PRO A 147 7.64 -6.53 -14.79
C PRO A 147 7.82 -7.80 -13.95
N LEU A 148 7.48 -8.96 -14.53
CA LEU A 148 7.50 -10.24 -13.81
C LEU A 148 8.84 -10.55 -13.12
N THR A 149 9.96 -10.17 -13.73
CA THR A 149 11.30 -10.34 -13.15
C THR A 149 11.50 -9.51 -11.88
N VAL A 150 10.99 -8.28 -11.87
CA VAL A 150 11.02 -7.36 -10.72
C VAL A 150 10.04 -7.84 -9.64
N LYS A 151 8.82 -8.26 -10.02
CA LYS A 151 7.82 -8.84 -9.09
C LYS A 151 8.39 -10.08 -8.40
N ARG A 152 9.05 -10.97 -9.15
CA ARG A 152 9.73 -12.16 -8.59
C ARG A 152 10.86 -11.80 -7.63
N LEU A 153 11.65 -10.76 -7.94
CA LEU A 153 12.71 -10.30 -7.05
C LEU A 153 12.12 -9.85 -5.72
N GLY A 154 11.15 -8.92 -5.73
CA GLY A 154 10.55 -8.40 -4.50
C GLY A 154 9.87 -9.49 -3.67
N VAL A 155 9.07 -10.36 -4.29
CA VAL A 155 8.42 -11.47 -3.58
C VAL A 155 9.44 -12.41 -2.94
N ARG A 156 10.52 -12.76 -3.64
CA ARG A 156 11.60 -13.60 -3.07
C ARG A 156 12.40 -12.88 -1.98
N SER A 157 12.42 -11.56 -1.99
CA SER A 157 12.98 -10.72 -0.92
C SER A 157 12.03 -10.56 0.27
N GLY A 158 10.84 -11.16 0.25
CA GLY A 158 9.85 -11.08 1.33
C GLY A 158 8.96 -9.84 1.29
N MET A 159 8.92 -9.12 0.16
CA MET A 159 8.04 -7.98 -0.05
C MET A 159 6.69 -8.38 -0.64
N VAL A 160 5.64 -7.67 -0.22
CA VAL A 160 4.36 -7.61 -0.92
C VAL A 160 4.45 -6.48 -1.95
N ILE A 161 4.18 -6.78 -3.21
CA ILE A 161 4.10 -5.78 -4.28
C ILE A 161 2.64 -5.68 -4.72
N LEU A 162 2.09 -4.46 -4.68
CA LEU A 162 0.73 -4.14 -5.10
C LEU A 162 0.81 -3.21 -6.32
N SER A 163 0.55 -3.76 -7.51
CA SER A 163 0.37 -2.97 -8.74
C SER A 163 -1.06 -2.43 -8.86
N SER A 164 -1.36 -1.70 -9.94
CA SER A 164 -2.69 -1.13 -10.19
C SER A 164 -3.81 -2.18 -10.11
N ASP A 165 -3.58 -3.35 -10.71
CA ASP A 165 -4.54 -4.45 -10.68
C ASP A 165 -4.73 -5.03 -9.28
N ASP A 166 -3.64 -5.23 -8.53
CA ASP A 166 -3.69 -5.73 -7.16
C ASP A 166 -4.43 -4.73 -6.24
N LEU A 167 -4.22 -3.42 -6.45
CA LEU A 167 -4.90 -2.34 -5.74
C LEU A 167 -6.38 -2.25 -6.08
N HIS A 168 -6.75 -2.44 -7.36
CA HIS A 168 -8.15 -2.51 -7.77
C HIS A 168 -8.87 -3.60 -6.99
N ASP A 169 -8.34 -4.83 -7.03
CA ASP A 169 -8.98 -5.99 -6.42
C ASP A 169 -9.07 -5.83 -4.89
N LEU A 170 -8.01 -5.29 -4.26
CA LEU A 170 -7.98 -5.02 -2.82
C LEU A 170 -8.97 -3.91 -2.40
N LEU A 171 -8.98 -2.76 -3.06
CA LEU A 171 -9.79 -1.62 -2.64
C LEU A 171 -11.27 -1.82 -2.95
N VAL A 172 -11.58 -2.32 -4.15
CA VAL A 172 -12.97 -2.53 -4.58
C VAL A 172 -13.65 -3.60 -3.74
N SER A 173 -12.93 -4.63 -3.28
CA SER A 173 -13.47 -5.65 -2.38
C SER A 173 -13.74 -5.13 -0.95
N ASN A 174 -13.03 -4.08 -0.51
CA ASN A 174 -13.19 -3.48 0.80
C ASN A 174 -14.23 -2.33 0.85
N TRP A 175 -14.75 -1.88 -0.29
CA TRP A 175 -15.79 -0.85 -0.34
C TRP A 175 -17.21 -1.43 -0.18
N THR A 176 -17.91 -1.01 0.88
CA THR A 176 -19.24 -1.54 1.24
C THR A 176 -20.37 -1.10 0.32
N LYS A 177 -20.22 0.02 -0.40
CA LYS A 177 -21.24 0.56 -1.31
C LYS A 177 -20.60 0.85 -2.65
N ARG A 178 -20.98 0.09 -3.68
CA ARG A 178 -20.51 0.27 -5.05
C ARG A 178 -21.66 0.39 -6.04
N PRO A 179 -21.57 1.29 -7.04
CA PRO A 179 -22.50 1.32 -8.14
C PRO A 179 -22.35 0.06 -9.00
N LYS A 180 -23.34 -0.21 -9.86
CA LYS A 180 -23.28 -1.33 -10.83
C LYS A 180 -22.14 -1.18 -11.85
N LYS A 181 -21.69 0.05 -12.10
CA LYS A 181 -20.59 0.38 -13.01
C LYS A 181 -19.63 1.33 -12.31
N LEU A 182 -18.38 0.92 -12.21
CA LEU A 182 -17.32 1.75 -11.67
C LEU A 182 -16.85 2.72 -12.76
N THR A 183 -17.10 4.01 -12.56
CA THR A 183 -16.61 5.07 -13.46
C THR A 183 -15.40 5.73 -12.82
N ARG A 184 -14.45 6.21 -13.64
CA ARG A 184 -13.29 6.98 -13.20
C ARG A 184 -13.62 8.08 -12.18
N ALA A 185 -14.66 8.88 -12.45
CA ALA A 185 -15.06 9.97 -11.55
C ALA A 185 -15.55 9.46 -10.18
N TRP A 186 -16.26 8.33 -10.15
CA TRP A 186 -16.68 7.71 -8.90
C TRP A 186 -15.50 7.11 -8.15
N LEU A 187 -14.61 6.40 -8.85
CA LEU A 187 -13.40 5.78 -8.30
C LEU A 187 -12.47 6.82 -7.68
N LEU A 188 -12.20 7.91 -8.38
CA LEU A 188 -11.37 9.01 -7.88
C LEU A 188 -11.97 9.63 -6.61
N LYS A 189 -13.29 9.81 -6.58
CA LYS A 189 -13.99 10.31 -5.39
C LYS A 189 -13.86 9.36 -4.21
N GLU A 190 -14.03 8.05 -4.43
CA GLU A 190 -13.95 7.05 -3.35
C GLU A 190 -12.51 6.86 -2.86
N LEU A 191 -11.51 6.91 -3.75
CA LEU A 191 -10.08 6.94 -3.40
C LEU A 191 -9.77 8.13 -2.49
N ARG A 192 -10.14 9.36 -2.90
CA ARG A 192 -9.93 10.59 -2.10
C ARG A 192 -10.66 10.56 -0.77
N LYS A 193 -11.85 9.96 -0.72
CA LYS A 193 -12.60 9.77 0.51
C LYS A 193 -11.92 8.77 1.44
N SER A 194 -11.33 7.71 0.90
CA SER A 194 -10.64 6.65 1.66
C SER A 194 -9.38 7.17 2.37
N ILE A 195 -8.67 8.10 1.73
CA ILE A 195 -7.46 8.73 2.27
C ILE A 195 -7.75 9.97 3.14
N LYS A 196 -9.02 10.28 3.37
CA LYS A 196 -9.38 11.40 4.24
C LYS A 196 -9.05 11.07 5.69
N ASN A 197 -8.42 12.02 6.39
CA ASN A 197 -8.01 11.89 7.80
C ASN A 197 -6.97 10.80 8.06
N ILE A 198 -6.10 10.50 7.10
CA ILE A 198 -4.90 9.70 7.36
C ILE A 198 -3.98 10.49 8.30
N PRO A 199 -3.60 9.93 9.46
CA PRO A 199 -2.72 10.62 10.39
C PRO A 199 -1.31 10.74 9.79
N LYS A 200 -0.66 11.86 10.08
CA LYS A 200 0.72 12.13 9.70
C LYS A 200 1.62 11.83 10.89
N ALA A 201 2.74 11.15 10.66
CA ALA A 201 3.74 10.91 11.71
C ALA A 201 4.45 12.21 12.09
N ASN A 202 4.90 12.28 13.35
CA ASN A 202 5.70 13.36 13.92
C ASN A 202 7.20 13.12 13.74
#